data_AF-A0A0A0D5C3-F1
#
_entry.id   AF-A0A0A0D5C3-F1
#
_cell.length_a   1.000
_cell.length_b   1.000
_cell.length_c   1.000
_cell.angle_alpha   90.00
_cell.angle_beta   90.00
_cell.angle_gamma   90.00
#
_symmetry.space_group_name_H-M   'P 1'
#
loop_
_entity.id
_entity.type
_entity.pdbx_description
1 polymer ?
#
loop_
_entity_poly.entity_id
_entity_poly.type
_entity_poly.pdbx_seq_one_letter_code
_entity_poly.pdbx_strand_id
1 'polypeptide(L)'
;MDDLTVALRLGAALAVGLIIGLERGWTDRDRPEGRRAAGLRTFTIAGFGGGVAAFLAPDLGAGPLLLFLAGTGAYMLAAYWREQGSLGLTTEVAMLVAVLLGAAAGAGHVL
;
A
#
# COMPACT_ATOMS: atom_id res chain seq x y z
N MET A 1 -3.25 -17.84 -17.12
CA MET A 1 -2.44 -16.61 -17.27
C MET A 1 -1.00 -17.05 -17.17
N ASP A 2 -0.11 -16.55 -18.03
CA ASP A 2 1.29 -16.99 -18.01
C ASP A 2 1.95 -16.56 -16.69
N ASP A 3 2.73 -17.45 -16.07
CA ASP A 3 3.35 -17.20 -14.75
C ASP A 3 4.23 -15.94 -14.76
N LEU A 4 4.89 -15.66 -15.88
CA LEU A 4 5.66 -14.44 -16.08
C LEU A 4 4.77 -13.19 -16.01
N THR A 5 3.57 -13.24 -16.58
CA THR A 5 2.62 -12.11 -16.52
C THR A 5 2.14 -11.86 -15.09
N VAL A 6 1.88 -12.92 -14.33
CA VAL A 6 1.55 -12.80 -12.89
C VAL A 6 2.70 -12.16 -12.14
N ALA A 7 3.93 -12.66 -12.35
CA ALA A 7 5.12 -12.14 -11.70
C ALA A 7 5.37 -10.66 -12.04
N LEU A 8 5.16 -10.25 -13.30
CA LEU A 8 5.30 -8.85 -13.73
C LEU A 8 4.25 -7.95 -13.08
N ARG A 9 2.98 -8.39 -12.99
CA ARG A 9 1.91 -7.63 -12.33
C ARG A 9 2.18 -7.42 -10.85
N LEU A 10 2.56 -8.48 -10.14
CA LEU A 10 2.88 -8.40 -8.72
C LEU A 10 4.20 -7.65 -8.47
N GLY A 11 5.17 -7.79 -9.37
CA GLY A 11 6.40 -7.00 -9.39
C GLY A 11 6.14 -5.50 -9.58
N ALA A 12 5.23 -5.13 -10.48
CA ALA A 12 4.79 -3.75 -10.67
C ALA A 12 4.08 -3.21 -9.43
N ALA A 13 3.18 -3.99 -8.81
CA ALA A 13 2.54 -3.61 -7.55
C ALA A 13 3.55 -3.35 -6.41
N LEU A 14 4.58 -4.21 -6.32
CA LEU A 14 5.68 -4.05 -5.37
C LEU A 14 6.52 -2.81 -5.68
N ALA A 15 6.86 -2.58 -6.95
CA ALA A 15 7.66 -1.45 -7.39
C ALA A 15 6.95 -0.11 -7.13
N VAL A 16 5.65 0.00 -7.42
CA VAL A 16 4.86 1.20 -7.11
C VAL A 16 4.88 1.50 -5.61
N GLY A 17 4.62 0.50 -4.77
CA GLY A 17 4.70 0.66 -3.32
C GLY A 17 6.10 1.08 -2.85
N LEU A 18 7.16 0.50 -3.44
CA LEU A 18 8.54 0.86 -3.14
C LEU A 18 8.86 2.32 -3.53
N ILE A 19 8.46 2.77 -4.71
CA ILE A 19 8.70 4.14 -5.19
C ILE A 19 8.03 5.16 -4.27
N ILE A 20 6.75 4.96 -3.95
CA ILE A 20 6.01 5.84 -3.04
C ILE A 20 6.67 5.82 -1.65
N GLY A 21 7.04 4.64 -1.16
CA GLY A 21 7.72 4.48 0.12
C GLY A 21 9.08 5.16 0.19
N LEU A 22 9.82 5.20 -0.92
CA LEU A 22 11.12 5.87 -1.00
C LEU A 22 10.96 7.38 -0.94
N GLU A 23 10.05 7.94 -1.73
CA GLU A 23 9.72 9.37 -1.73
C GLU A 23 9.26 9.83 -0.33
N ARG A 24 8.33 9.10 0.29
CA ARG A 24 7.82 9.44 1.62
C ARG A 24 8.87 9.22 2.71
N GLY A 25 9.60 8.10 2.65
CA GLY A 25 10.67 7.79 3.60
C GLY A 25 11.82 8.79 3.56
N TRP A 26 12.14 9.33 2.38
CA TRP A 26 13.12 10.39 2.22
C TRP A 26 12.59 11.74 2.73
N THR A 27 11.33 12.07 2.44
CA THR A 27 10.67 13.30 2.92
C THR A 27 10.60 13.36 4.45
N ASP A 28 10.35 12.23 5.09
CA ASP A 28 10.18 12.14 6.56
C ASP A 28 11.47 11.74 7.30
N ARG A 29 12.62 11.69 6.61
CA ARG A 29 13.88 11.20 7.20
C ARG A 29 14.35 12.05 8.39
N ASP A 30 14.13 13.36 8.31
CA ASP A 30 14.55 14.33 9.33
C ASP A 30 13.48 14.54 10.41
N ARG A 31 12.32 13.85 10.32
CA ARG A 31 11.30 13.89 11.36
C ARG A 31 11.72 13.05 12.58
N PRO A 32 11.38 13.49 13.81
CA PRO A 32 11.64 12.75 15.03
C PRO A 32 11.05 11.33 14.99
N GLU A 33 11.74 10.38 15.63
CA GLU A 33 11.22 9.03 15.84
C GLU A 33 9.88 9.10 16.60
N GLY A 34 8.85 8.44 16.06
CA GLY A 34 7.47 8.54 16.58
C GLY A 34 6.57 9.58 15.91
N ARG A 35 7.06 10.35 14.93
CA ARG A 35 6.24 11.17 14.00
C ARG A 35 6.34 10.73 12.53
N ARG A 36 6.89 9.53 12.31
CA ARG A 36 7.02 8.94 10.97
C ARG A 36 5.79 8.10 10.70
N ALA A 37 4.84 8.68 9.97
CA ALA A 37 3.53 8.08 9.69
C ALA A 37 3.61 6.72 8.98
N ALA A 38 4.57 6.53 8.06
CA ALA A 38 4.85 5.26 7.41
C ALA A 38 6.19 5.27 6.68
N GLY A 39 6.95 4.17 6.77
CA GLY A 39 8.25 4.04 6.12
C GLY A 39 8.20 3.29 4.78
N LEU A 40 9.35 3.22 4.10
CA LEU A 40 9.55 2.50 2.84
C LEU A 40 8.87 1.12 2.83
N ARG A 41 9.14 0.30 3.86
CA ARG A 41 8.63 -1.07 3.98
C ARG A 41 7.10 -1.10 4.04
N THR A 42 6.47 -0.16 4.74
CA THR A 42 5.02 -0.12 4.91
C THR A 42 4.32 0.13 3.57
N PHE A 43 4.82 1.08 2.79
CA PHE A 43 4.30 1.36 1.45
C PHE A 43 4.54 0.22 0.46
N THR A 44 5.73 -0.41 0.49
CA THR A 44 6.01 -1.59 -0.34
C THR A 44 5.02 -2.72 -0.05
N ILE A 45 4.80 -3.04 1.23
CA ILE A 45 3.88 -4.10 1.65
C ILE A 45 2.43 -3.73 1.31
N ALA A 46 2.04 -2.47 1.49
CA ALA A 46 0.70 -2.00 1.16
C ALA A 46 0.41 -2.13 -0.34
N GLY A 47 1.32 -1.67 -1.21
CA GLY A 47 1.18 -1.81 -2.66
C GLY A 47 1.17 -3.26 -3.11
N PHE A 48 2.12 -4.07 -2.64
CA PHE A 48 2.16 -5.49 -2.96
C PHE A 48 0.90 -6.23 -2.48
N GLY A 49 0.44 -5.96 -1.26
CA GLY A 49 -0.76 -6.55 -0.68
C GLY A 49 -2.03 -6.21 -1.47
N GLY A 50 -2.15 -4.96 -1.94
CA GLY A 50 -3.23 -4.57 -2.87
C GLY A 50 -3.19 -5.40 -4.16
N GLY A 51 -2.00 -5.58 -4.73
CA GLY A 51 -1.80 -6.41 -5.94
C GLY A 51 -2.16 -7.88 -5.74
N VAL A 52 -1.77 -8.49 -4.62
CA VAL A 52 -2.15 -9.85 -4.25
C VAL A 52 -3.66 -9.97 -4.06
N ALA A 53 -4.27 -9.00 -3.37
CA ALA A 53 -5.71 -9.02 -3.11
C ALA A 53 -6.54 -8.91 -4.40
N ALA A 54 -6.10 -8.09 -5.36
CA ALA A 54 -6.74 -7.99 -6.67
C ALA A 54 -6.46 -9.21 -7.57
N PHE A 55 -5.26 -9.80 -7.48
CA PHE A 55 -4.93 -11.04 -8.18
C PHE A 55 -5.85 -12.21 -7.77
N LEU A 56 -6.23 -12.27 -6.49
CA LEU A 56 -7.16 -13.28 -5.95
C LEU A 56 -8.64 -12.99 -6.22
N ALA A 57 -8.97 -11.83 -6.81
CA ALA A 57 -10.36 -11.41 -7.02
C ALA A 57 -11.17 -12.33 -7.95
N PRO A 58 -10.60 -12.97 -8.99
CA PRO A 58 -11.35 -13.93 -9.81
C PRO A 58 -11.84 -15.15 -9.02
N ASP A 59 -11.10 -15.58 -8.00
CA ASP A 59 -11.41 -16.79 -7.22
C ASP A 59 -12.25 -16.49 -5.97
N LEU A 60 -11.99 -15.35 -5.31
CA LEU A 60 -12.55 -14.99 -4.01
C LEU A 60 -13.48 -13.76 -4.05
N GLY A 61 -13.67 -13.16 -5.23
CA GLY A 61 -14.38 -11.91 -5.40
C GLY A 61 -13.63 -10.70 -4.80
N ALA A 62 -14.31 -9.58 -4.59
CA ALA A 62 -13.71 -8.36 -4.05
C ALA A 62 -13.34 -8.44 -2.55
N GLY A 63 -13.69 -9.54 -1.87
CA GLY A 63 -13.53 -9.71 -0.43
C GLY A 63 -12.12 -9.45 0.11
N PRO A 64 -11.07 -10.09 -0.44
CA PRO A 64 -9.70 -9.86 0.01
C PRO A 64 -9.25 -8.40 -0.10
N LEU A 65 -9.60 -7.71 -1.19
CA LEU A 65 -9.23 -6.31 -1.40
C LEU A 65 -9.95 -5.38 -0.41
N LEU A 66 -11.25 -5.58 -0.22
CA LEU A 66 -12.03 -4.82 0.75
C LEU A 66 -11.51 -5.03 2.18
N LEU A 67 -11.20 -6.27 2.55
CA LEU A 67 -10.63 -6.60 3.87
C LEU A 67 -9.26 -5.95 4.05
N PHE A 68 -8.40 -5.98 3.02
CA PHE A 68 -7.07 -5.38 3.08
C PHE A 68 -7.13 -3.84 3.18
N LEU A 69 -8.01 -3.19 2.41
CA LEU A 69 -8.27 -1.75 2.51
C LEU A 69 -8.82 -1.37 3.89
N ALA A 70 -9.80 -2.11 4.39
CA ALA A 70 -10.37 -1.89 5.73
C ALA A 70 -9.33 -2.08 6.83
N GLY A 71 -8.51 -3.14 6.74
CA GLY A 71 -7.41 -3.39 7.67
C GLY A 71 -6.34 -2.30 7.65
N THR A 72 -5.99 -1.81 6.45
CA THR A 72 -5.05 -0.68 6.29
C THR A 72 -5.62 0.60 6.92
N GLY A 73 -6.88 0.93 6.63
CA GLY A 73 -7.55 2.07 7.24
C GLY A 73 -7.68 1.95 8.77
N ALA A 74 -8.00 0.76 9.28
CA ALA A 74 -8.07 0.50 10.71
C ALA A 74 -6.70 0.64 11.39
N TYR A 75 -5.63 0.15 10.76
CA TYR A 75 -4.26 0.34 11.22
C TYR A 75 -3.89 1.82 11.31
N MET A 76 -4.20 2.59 10.26
CA MET A 76 -3.92 4.03 10.21
C MET A 76 -4.72 4.79 11.28
N LEU A 77 -5.99 4.44 11.48
CA LEU A 77 -6.79 5.01 12.56
C LEU A 77 -6.15 4.69 13.92
N ALA A 78 -5.79 3.44 14.19
CA ALA A 78 -5.12 3.05 15.42
C ALA A 78 -3.79 3.80 15.64
N ALA A 79 -3.01 4.02 14.57
CA ALA A 79 -1.80 4.84 14.62
C ALA A 79 -2.12 6.31 14.95
N TYR A 80 -3.17 6.88 14.35
CA TYR A 80 -3.62 8.25 14.60
C TYR A 80 -3.98 8.47 16.08
N TRP A 81 -4.72 7.53 16.67
CA TRP A 81 -5.06 7.58 18.09
C TRP A 81 -3.83 7.47 18.99
N ARG A 82 -2.86 6.60 18.63
CA ARG A 82 -1.60 6.45 19.39
C ARG A 82 -0.74 7.71 19.36
N GLU A 83 -0.71 8.41 18.23
CA GLU A 83 0.08 9.63 18.05
C GLU A 83 -0.66 10.92 18.42
N GLN A 84 -1.81 10.81 19.12
CA GLN A 84 -2.64 11.92 19.56
C GLN A 84 -3.02 12.90 18.42
N GLY A 85 -3.24 12.36 17.22
CA GLY A 85 -3.62 13.14 16.05
C GLY A 85 -2.49 13.92 15.38
N SER A 86 -1.23 13.58 15.65
CA SER A 86 -0.07 14.24 15.02
C SER A 86 0.42 13.59 13.71
N LEU A 87 -0.35 12.64 13.18
CA LEU A 87 -0.11 12.02 11.88
C LEU A 87 -0.41 12.97 10.71
N GLY A 88 0.36 12.87 9.62
CA GLY A 88 0.31 13.81 8.52
C GLY A 88 -0.57 13.35 7.36
N LEU A 89 -1.81 13.87 7.28
CA LEU A 89 -2.90 13.50 6.34
C LEU A 89 -2.49 13.03 4.93
N THR A 90 -1.43 13.60 4.36
CA THR A 90 -0.91 13.26 3.04
C THR A 90 -0.29 11.86 2.97
N THR A 91 0.34 11.40 4.05
CA THR A 91 0.98 10.08 4.11
C THR A 91 -0.07 8.99 4.21
N GLU A 92 -1.16 9.25 4.93
CA GLU A 92 -2.31 8.35 4.99
C GLU A 92 -2.95 8.17 3.62
N VAL A 93 -3.27 9.28 2.95
CA VAL A 93 -3.84 9.24 1.60
C VAL A 93 -2.90 8.55 0.63
N ALA A 94 -1.59 8.83 0.70
CA ALA A 94 -0.60 8.14 -0.12
C ALA A 94 -0.61 6.62 0.12
N MET A 95 -0.82 6.15 1.34
CA MET A 95 -0.85 4.72 1.65
C MET A 95 -2.06 4.04 1.01
N LEU A 96 -3.24 4.66 1.10
CA LEU A 96 -4.43 4.16 0.44
C LEU A 96 -4.25 4.13 -1.09
N VAL A 97 -3.66 5.18 -1.65
CA VAL A 97 -3.33 5.23 -3.09
C VAL A 97 -2.33 4.14 -3.47
N ALA A 98 -1.33 3.85 -2.63
CA ALA A 98 -0.39 2.75 -2.89
C ALA A 98 -1.10 1.39 -2.96
N VAL A 99 -2.03 1.11 -2.03
CA VAL A 99 -2.86 -0.12 -2.08
C VAL A 99 -3.67 -0.18 -3.37
N LEU A 100 -4.32 0.93 -3.75
CA LEU A 100 -5.17 0.97 -4.95
C LEU A 100 -4.37 0.81 -6.25
N LEU A 101 -3.21 1.45 -6.37
CA LEU A 101 -2.34 1.30 -7.52
C LEU A 101 -1.75 -0.12 -7.60
N GLY A 102 -1.40 -0.69 -6.45
CA GLY A 102 -1.00 -2.09 -6.36
C GLY A 102 -2.11 -3.04 -6.85
N ALA A 103 -3.35 -2.80 -6.39
CA ALA A 103 -4.51 -3.54 -6.83
C ALA A 103 -4.77 -3.40 -8.34
N ALA A 104 -4.64 -2.20 -8.89
CA ALA A 104 -4.74 -1.97 -10.33
C ALA A 104 -3.71 -2.80 -11.11
N ALA A 105 -2.45 -2.80 -10.67
CA ALA A 105 -1.40 -3.61 -11.27
C ALA A 105 -1.70 -5.12 -11.18
N GLY A 106 -2.13 -5.61 -10.02
CA GLY A 106 -2.55 -7.01 -9.81
C GLY A 106 -3.71 -7.44 -10.71
N ALA A 107 -4.68 -6.55 -10.91
CA ALA A 107 -5.80 -6.74 -11.83
C ALA A 107 -5.38 -6.71 -13.32
N GLY A 108 -4.13 -6.34 -13.63
CA GLY A 108 -3.61 -6.28 -14.99
C GLY A 108 -3.70 -4.92 -15.66
N HIS A 109 -4.04 -3.87 -14.93
CA HIS A 109 -3.98 -2.49 -15.40
C HIS A 109 -2.55 -1.96 -15.19
N VAL A 110 -1.61 -2.61 -15.86
CA VAL A 110 -0.21 -2.18 -15.96
C VAL A 110 -0.10 -1.45 -17.29
N LEU A 111 0.41 -0.22 -17.30
CA LEU A 111 0.59 0.59 -18.51
C LEU A 111 1.24 -0.20 -19.65
#